data_AF-A0A662UJ30-F1
#
_entry.id   AF-A0A662UJ30-F1
#
_cell.length_a   1.000
_cell.length_b   1.000
_cell.length_c   1.000
_cell.angle_alpha   90.00
_cell.angle_beta   90.00
_cell.angle_gamma   90.00
#
_symmetry.space_group_name_H-M   'P 1'
#
loop_
_entity.id
_entity.type
_entity.pdbx_description
1 polymer ?
#
loop_
_entity_poly.entity_id
_entity_poly.type
_entity_poly.pdbx_seq_one_letter_code
_entity_poly.pdbx_strand_id
1 'polypeptide(L)'
;MYVVSEKAAEEGKKRDIKALVAVIPPATQLRKREGPKVKERRIRVRLKPDIKEGELHISPSLAQELSIKEVAELSVPGKKKMRFKAVLDDKVPVNEVWVSEEVMKERGVADNTLATVRGA
;
A
#
# COMPACT_ATOMS: atom_id res chain seq x y z
N MET A 1 -1.63 85.56 -13.02
CA MET A 1 -2.54 84.44 -12.70
C MET A 1 -3.34 84.11 -13.94
N TYR A 2 -3.04 83.01 -14.61
CA TYR A 2 -3.82 82.39 -15.70
C TYR A 2 -3.55 80.88 -15.67
N VAL A 3 -4.59 80.10 -15.95
CA VAL A 3 -4.73 78.66 -15.73
C VAL A 3 -4.68 77.94 -17.08
N VAL A 4 -3.91 76.85 -17.21
CA VAL A 4 -4.07 75.77 -18.23
C VAL A 4 -3.42 74.50 -17.62
N SER A 5 -4.17 73.55 -17.04
CA SER A 5 -4.75 72.35 -17.66
C SER A 5 -3.75 71.49 -18.44
N GLU A 6 -3.46 70.25 -17.98
CA GLU A 6 -3.63 69.04 -18.79
C GLU A 6 -3.41 67.71 -17.99
N LYS A 7 -4.53 66.96 -17.87
CA LYS A 7 -4.73 65.50 -18.08
C LYS A 7 -3.97 64.47 -17.20
N ALA A 8 -4.67 63.77 -16.30
CA ALA A 8 -5.35 62.46 -16.49
C ALA A 8 -4.36 61.27 -16.47
N ALA A 9 -4.14 60.62 -15.32
CA ALA A 9 -4.93 59.49 -14.77
C ALA A 9 -4.94 58.25 -15.68
N GLU A 10 -4.10 57.26 -15.35
CA GLU A 10 -4.40 55.82 -15.48
C GLU A 10 -3.25 54.96 -14.88
N GLU A 11 -3.23 54.82 -13.55
CA GLU A 11 -2.50 53.72 -12.91
C GLU A 11 -3.36 52.45 -13.02
N GLY A 12 -3.13 51.68 -14.08
CA GLY A 12 -3.76 50.37 -14.26
C GLY A 12 -3.47 49.46 -13.06
N LYS A 13 -4.50 49.19 -12.26
CA LYS A 13 -4.48 48.14 -11.22
C LYS A 13 -4.06 46.81 -11.85
N LYS A 14 -2.79 46.45 -11.68
CA LYS A 14 -2.30 45.09 -11.93
C LYS A 14 -3.11 44.17 -11.03
N ARG A 15 -4.15 43.52 -11.60
CA ARG A 15 -4.92 42.50 -10.88
C ARG A 15 -3.94 41.49 -10.33
N ASP A 16 -3.95 41.26 -9.02
CA ASP A 16 -3.00 40.38 -8.34
C ASP A 16 -3.12 38.95 -8.87
N ILE A 17 -2.31 38.63 -9.88
CA ILE A 17 -2.26 37.34 -10.58
C ILE A 17 -2.02 36.20 -9.57
N LYS A 18 -1.31 36.48 -8.47
CA LYS A 18 -1.04 35.56 -7.38
C LYS A 18 -2.31 35.05 -6.70
N ALA A 19 -3.35 35.87 -6.58
CA ALA A 19 -4.63 35.45 -6.00
C ALA A 19 -5.40 34.52 -6.95
N LEU A 20 -5.30 34.74 -8.27
CA LEU A 20 -5.94 33.89 -9.29
C LEU A 20 -5.24 32.52 -9.41
N VAL A 21 -3.91 32.50 -9.32
CA VAL A 21 -3.09 31.28 -9.33
C VAL A 21 -3.33 30.43 -8.07
N ALA A 22 -3.72 31.03 -6.95
CA ALA A 22 -4.06 30.32 -5.71
C ALA A 22 -5.41 29.59 -5.77
N VAL A 23 -6.31 29.97 -6.70
CA VAL A 23 -7.60 29.27 -6.91
C VAL A 23 -7.40 27.92 -7.57
N ILE A 24 -6.32 27.76 -8.36
CA ILE A 24 -5.98 26.49 -9.00
C ILE A 24 -5.01 25.76 -8.08
N PRO A 25 -5.41 24.66 -7.42
CA PRO A 25 -4.48 23.90 -6.60
C PRO A 25 -3.30 23.44 -7.48
N PRO A 26 -2.05 23.58 -7.01
CA PRO A 26 -0.89 23.06 -7.73
C PRO A 26 -1.11 21.58 -8.06
N ALA A 27 -0.70 21.15 -9.26
CA ALA A 27 -0.90 19.79 -9.76
C ALA A 27 -0.41 18.70 -8.77
N THR A 28 0.55 19.04 -7.91
CA THR A 28 1.06 18.21 -6.82
C THR A 28 0.01 17.87 -5.75
N GLN A 29 -0.93 18.78 -5.44
CA GLN A 29 -2.03 18.54 -4.48
C GLN A 29 -3.17 17.68 -5.06
N LEU A 30 -3.40 17.74 -6.38
CA LEU A 30 -4.38 16.88 -7.06
C LEU A 30 -3.92 15.41 -7.08
N ARG A 31 -2.60 15.18 -7.05
CA ARG A 31 -2.00 13.85 -6.90
C ARG A 31 -1.82 13.46 -5.43
N LYS A 32 -2.88 13.54 -4.64
CA LYS A 32 -2.95 12.67 -3.45
C LYS A 32 -3.02 11.23 -3.97
N ARG A 33 -1.88 10.54 -3.96
CA ARG A 33 -1.81 9.08 -4.09
C ARG A 33 -2.38 8.46 -2.81
N GLU A 34 -3.65 8.71 -2.52
CA GLU A 34 -4.45 7.88 -1.62
C GLU A 34 -4.92 6.66 -2.44
N GLY A 35 -3.96 5.93 -3.02
CA GLY A 35 -4.21 4.53 -3.29
C GLY A 35 -4.46 3.86 -1.94
N PRO A 36 -5.31 2.81 -1.85
CA PRO A 36 -5.43 2.06 -0.62
C PRO A 36 -4.02 1.72 -0.16
N LYS A 37 -3.65 2.09 1.07
CA LYS A 37 -2.43 1.62 1.72
C LYS A 37 -2.59 0.11 1.75
N VAL A 38 -2.14 -0.56 0.69
CA VAL A 38 -2.03 -2.02 0.66
C VAL A 38 -1.06 -2.28 1.79
N LYS A 39 -1.57 -2.80 2.89
CA LYS A 39 -0.74 -3.12 4.03
C LYS A 39 -0.02 -4.38 3.59
N GLU A 40 1.24 -4.20 3.22
CA GLU A 40 2.11 -5.27 2.77
C GLU A 40 3.17 -5.44 3.83
N ARG A 41 3.38 -6.68 4.29
CA ARG A 41 4.45 -6.97 5.25
C ARG A 41 5.33 -8.06 4.67
N ARG A 42 6.64 -7.82 4.72
CA ARG A 42 7.65 -8.83 4.40
C ARG A 42 7.89 -9.66 5.65
N ILE A 43 7.64 -10.95 5.53
CA ILE A 43 7.68 -11.91 6.63
C ILE A 43 8.37 -13.19 6.17
N ARG A 44 8.74 -14.01 7.13
CA ARG A 44 9.47 -15.26 6.91
C ARG A 44 8.47 -16.41 6.82
N VAL A 45 8.55 -17.19 5.76
CA VAL A 45 7.68 -18.36 5.58
C VAL A 45 8.38 -19.58 6.15
N ARG A 46 7.67 -20.33 6.99
CA ARG A 46 8.11 -21.62 7.53
C ARG A 46 7.30 -22.75 6.92
N LEU A 47 7.98 -23.83 6.57
CA LEU A 47 7.35 -25.05 6.09
C LEU A 47 6.99 -25.94 7.27
N LYS A 48 5.72 -26.35 7.34
CA LYS A 48 5.28 -27.40 8.26
C LYS A 48 4.44 -28.44 7.53
N PRO A 49 4.66 -29.74 7.78
CA PRO A 49 3.85 -30.80 7.21
C PRO A 49 2.45 -30.89 7.86
N ASP A 50 2.26 -30.29 9.04
CA ASP A 50 0.99 -30.35 9.79
C ASP A 50 -0.14 -29.49 9.17
N ILE A 51 0.17 -28.69 8.14
CA ILE A 51 -0.77 -27.74 7.52
C ILE A 51 -1.30 -28.32 6.22
N LYS A 52 -2.62 -28.24 6.04
CA LYS A 52 -3.30 -28.72 4.84
C LYS A 52 -2.90 -27.93 3.59
N GLU A 53 -2.96 -28.60 2.46
CA GLU A 53 -2.75 -27.96 1.16
C GLU A 53 -3.74 -26.81 0.92
N GLY A 54 -3.24 -25.64 0.56
CA GLY A 54 -4.05 -24.44 0.28
C GLY A 54 -4.41 -23.59 1.51
N GLU A 55 -4.06 -24.04 2.72
CA GLU A 55 -4.21 -23.28 3.96
C GLU A 55 -2.90 -22.56 4.34
N LEU A 56 -3.05 -21.40 4.94
CA LEU A 56 -1.95 -20.54 5.37
C LEU A 56 -2.25 -20.09 6.80
N HIS A 57 -1.45 -20.56 7.75
CA HIS A 57 -1.63 -20.23 9.16
C HIS A 57 -0.93 -18.90 9.45
N ILE A 58 -1.71 -17.93 9.95
CA ILE A 58 -1.24 -16.59 10.33
C ILE A 58 -1.63 -16.26 11.76
N SER A 59 -0.79 -15.47 12.42
CA SER A 59 -1.13 -14.86 13.70
C SER A 59 -2.35 -13.94 13.54
N PRO A 60 -3.31 -13.94 14.48
CA PRO A 60 -4.44 -13.00 14.44
C PRO A 60 -4.02 -11.53 14.44
N SER A 61 -2.93 -11.20 15.12
CA SER A 61 -2.35 -9.85 15.12
C SER A 61 -1.89 -9.42 13.73
N LEU A 62 -1.20 -10.31 13.00
CA LEU A 62 -0.76 -10.05 11.63
C LEU A 62 -1.96 -10.01 10.67
N ALA A 63 -2.97 -10.85 10.88
CA ALA A 63 -4.20 -10.85 10.10
C ALA A 63 -4.96 -9.52 10.23
N GLN A 64 -5.12 -9.02 11.46
CA GLN A 64 -5.75 -7.72 11.72
C GLN A 64 -4.93 -6.58 11.13
N GLU A 65 -3.61 -6.63 11.30
CA GLU A 65 -2.71 -5.62 10.76
C GLU A 65 -2.85 -5.53 9.25
N LEU A 66 -2.73 -6.66 8.54
CA LEU A 66 -2.84 -6.75 7.07
C LEU A 66 -4.29 -6.72 6.57
N SER A 67 -5.27 -6.70 7.48
CA SER A 67 -6.70 -6.73 7.19
C SER A 67 -7.12 -7.94 6.32
N ILE A 68 -6.50 -9.09 6.57
CA ILE A 68 -6.80 -10.37 5.93
C ILE A 68 -8.04 -10.97 6.59
N LYS A 69 -9.10 -11.23 5.82
CA LYS A 69 -10.32 -11.89 6.31
C LYS A 69 -10.31 -13.39 6.06
N GLU A 70 -10.22 -13.79 4.80
CA GLU A 70 -10.35 -15.20 4.39
C GLU A 70 -9.27 -15.62 3.40
N VAL A 71 -8.81 -14.68 2.56
CA VAL A 71 -7.83 -14.93 1.51
C VAL A 71 -6.61 -14.06 1.75
N ALA A 72 -5.45 -14.69 1.82
CA ALA A 72 -4.16 -14.02 1.86
C ALA A 72 -3.47 -14.18 0.50
N GLU A 73 -2.92 -13.08 -0.02
CA GLU A 73 -2.06 -13.12 -1.19
C GLU A 73 -0.60 -13.07 -0.74
N LEU A 74 0.15 -14.12 -1.05
CA LEU A 74 1.57 -14.27 -0.75
C LEU A 74 2.36 -14.07 -2.04
N SER A 75 3.26 -13.09 -2.03
CA SER A 75 4.15 -12.75 -3.15
C SER A 75 5.58 -13.08 -2.75
N VAL A 76 6.16 -14.11 -3.35
CA VAL A 76 7.57 -14.45 -3.17
C VAL A 76 8.43 -13.70 -4.19
N PRO A 77 9.53 -13.04 -3.79
CA PRO A 77 10.48 -12.45 -4.72
C PRO A 77 10.99 -13.48 -5.73
N GLY A 78 10.87 -13.18 -7.02
CA GLY A 78 11.27 -14.09 -8.11
C GLY A 78 10.20 -15.10 -8.53
N LYS A 79 9.01 -15.10 -7.93
CA LYS A 79 7.88 -15.96 -8.34
C LYS A 79 6.58 -15.18 -8.48
N LYS A 80 5.56 -15.86 -9.00
CA LYS A 80 4.21 -15.31 -9.21
C LYS A 80 3.48 -15.17 -7.87
N LYS A 81 2.54 -14.22 -7.80
CA LYS A 81 1.66 -14.03 -6.64
C LYS A 81 0.72 -15.22 -6.45
N MET A 82 0.42 -15.52 -5.20
CA MET A 82 -0.19 -16.80 -4.80
C MET A 82 -1.31 -16.52 -3.81
N ARG A 83 -2.47 -17.13 -4.00
CA ARG A 83 -3.61 -16.95 -3.09
C ARG A 83 -3.79 -18.20 -2.25
N PHE A 84 -3.94 -17.99 -0.95
CA PHE A 84 -4.15 -19.04 0.03
C PHE A 84 -5.31 -18.68 0.94
N LYS A 85 -5.94 -19.69 1.53
CA LYS A 85 -6.94 -19.49 2.56
C LYS A 85 -6.25 -19.22 3.89
N ALA A 86 -6.55 -18.07 4.50
CA ALA A 86 -5.95 -17.68 5.77
C ALA A 86 -6.66 -18.39 6.93
N VAL A 87 -5.89 -19.11 7.75
CA VAL A 87 -6.33 -19.73 9.00
C VAL A 87 -5.64 -19.01 10.14
N LEU A 88 -6.41 -18.60 11.14
CA LEU A 88 -5.91 -17.87 12.29
C LEU A 88 -5.39 -18.85 13.34
N ASP A 89 -4.13 -18.73 13.74
CA ASP A 89 -3.51 -19.59 14.74
C ASP A 89 -2.60 -18.75 15.66
N ASP A 90 -2.91 -18.74 16.96
CA ASP A 90 -2.17 -17.98 17.97
C ASP A 90 -0.75 -18.50 18.22
N LYS A 91 -0.45 -19.73 17.78
CA LYS A 91 0.91 -20.29 17.88
C LYS A 91 1.88 -19.69 16.87
N VAL A 92 1.37 -19.01 15.86
CA VAL A 92 2.20 -18.41 14.80
C VAL A 92 2.67 -17.02 15.25
N PRO A 93 3.99 -16.75 15.22
CA PRO A 93 4.52 -15.41 15.50
C PRO A 93 4.07 -14.36 14.49
N VAL A 94 3.99 -13.09 14.90
CA VAL A 94 3.57 -11.96 14.04
C VAL A 94 4.53 -11.71 12.85
N ASN A 95 5.76 -12.22 12.88
CA ASN A 95 6.73 -12.05 11.79
C ASN A 95 6.93 -13.31 10.92
N GLU A 96 6.17 -14.37 11.21
CA GLU A 96 6.27 -15.65 10.54
C GLU A 96 4.91 -16.09 10.01
N VAL A 97 4.93 -16.88 8.94
CA VAL A 97 3.73 -17.53 8.42
C VAL A 97 4.05 -18.97 8.13
N TRP A 98 3.15 -19.87 8.50
CA TRP A 98 3.33 -21.29 8.28
C TRP A 98 2.50 -21.74 7.08
N VAL A 99 3.14 -22.50 6.20
CA VAL A 99 2.53 -23.04 4.98
C VAL A 99 2.92 -24.50 4.85
N SER A 100 2.05 -25.29 4.21
CA SER A 100 2.31 -26.69 3.91
C SER A 100 3.58 -26.88 3.07
N GLU A 101 4.36 -27.91 3.41
CA GLU A 101 5.58 -28.26 2.68
C GLU A 101 5.29 -28.73 1.25
N GLU A 102 4.19 -29.45 1.03
CA GLU A 102 3.80 -29.98 -0.29
C GLU A 102 3.54 -28.85 -1.28
N VAL A 103 2.67 -27.92 -0.89
CA VAL A 103 2.35 -26.70 -1.65
C VAL A 103 3.63 -25.94 -2.00
N MET A 104 4.54 -25.80 -1.04
CA MET A 104 5.76 -25.03 -1.23
C MET A 104 6.78 -25.77 -2.09
N LYS A 105 6.84 -27.10 -2.06
CA LYS A 105 7.62 -27.93 -2.99
C LYS A 105 7.12 -27.80 -4.41
N GLU A 106 5.81 -27.95 -4.65
CA GLU A 106 5.20 -27.75 -5.97
C GLU A 106 5.52 -26.35 -6.53
N ARG A 107 5.52 -25.37 -5.63
CA ARG A 107 5.75 -23.97 -5.95
C ARG A 107 7.23 -23.59 -5.89
N GLY A 108 8.12 -24.53 -5.56
CA GLY A 108 9.57 -24.41 -5.42
C GLY A 108 10.04 -23.33 -4.44
N VAL A 109 9.29 -23.07 -3.37
CA VAL A 109 9.65 -22.10 -2.32
C VAL A 109 10.38 -22.85 -1.22
N ALA A 110 11.59 -22.40 -0.89
CA ALA A 110 12.40 -23.00 0.15
C ALA A 110 11.86 -22.65 1.55
N ASP A 111 12.21 -23.47 2.54
CA ASP A 111 12.00 -23.08 3.93
C ASP A 111 12.73 -21.76 4.22
N ASN A 112 12.18 -20.98 5.14
CA ASN A 112 12.77 -19.73 5.59
C ASN A 112 12.77 -18.59 4.56
N THR A 113 11.96 -18.71 3.50
CA THR A 113 11.90 -17.70 2.43
C THR A 113 11.25 -16.39 2.92
N LEU A 114 11.80 -15.26 2.48
CA LEU A 114 11.18 -13.95 2.67
C LEU A 114 10.04 -13.76 1.66
N ALA A 115 8.80 -13.68 2.12
CA ALA A 115 7.64 -13.41 1.30
C ALA A 115 6.93 -12.13 1.72
N THR A 116 6.29 -11.46 0.77
CA THR A 116 5.41 -10.33 1.05
C THR A 116 3.98 -10.84 1.13
N VAL A 117 3.33 -10.67 2.27
CA VAL A 117 1.91 -11.00 2.42
C VAL A 117 1.07 -9.73 2.30
N ARG A 118 -0.05 -9.87 1.59
CA ARG A 118 -1.06 -8.83 1.37
C ARG A 118 -2.44 -9.38 1.70
N GLY A 119 -3.30 -8.53 2.26
CA GLY A 119 -4.74 -8.78 2.26
C GLY A 119 -5.31 -8.69 0.85
N ALA A 120 -6.14 -9.66 0.48
CA ALA A 120 -6.92 -9.66 -0.76
C ALA A 120 -8.36 -9.21 -0.49
#